data_AF-A0A7V4P1D3-F1
#
_entry.id   AF-A0A7V4P1D3-F1
#
_cell.length_a   1.000
_cell.length_b   1.000
_cell.length_c   1.000
_cell.angle_alpha   90.00
_cell.angle_beta   90.00
_cell.angle_gamma   90.00
#
_symmetry.space_group_name_H-M   'P 1'
#
loop_
_entity.id
_entity.type
_entity.pdbx_description
1 polymer ?
#
loop_
_entity_poly.entity_id
_entity_poly.type
_entity_poly.pdbx_seq_one_letter_code
_entity_poly.pdbx_strand_id
1 'polypeptide(L)'
;MTMLAEVQLSEKSRLFMQSMQKQVRDSHGSTQEILQQMALVAAALLALYGLLYLLGIVQLRRSNPVERLPRRLFSRLMVELELSWSERMLLRLVARADGREHPVALLLSPNLLETATRTWAERVHVVQFRKSAWRRLSDLSSRLHGRGFPSDS
;
A
#
# COMPACT_ATOMS: atom_id res chain seq x y z
N MET A 1 23.95 2.49 -84.52
CA MET A 1 24.52 2.69 -83.16
C MET A 1 23.48 2.81 -82.04
N THR A 2 22.18 2.68 -82.33
CA THR A 2 21.10 2.77 -81.33
C THR A 2 20.85 1.46 -80.55
N MET A 3 21.08 0.29 -81.16
CA MET A 3 20.84 -1.01 -80.49
C MET A 3 21.79 -1.31 -79.31
N LEU A 4 23.03 -0.81 -79.32
CA LEU A 4 23.96 -1.01 -78.21
C LEU A 4 23.57 -0.20 -76.96
N ALA A 5 22.91 0.94 -77.14
CA ALA A 5 22.43 1.77 -76.03
C ALA A 5 21.22 1.13 -75.34
N GLU A 6 20.31 0.51 -76.08
CA GLU A 6 19.14 -0.18 -75.53
C GLU A 6 19.52 -1.42 -74.69
N VAL A 7 20.52 -2.19 -75.14
CA VAL A 7 21.00 -3.37 -74.40
C VAL A 7 21.64 -2.96 -73.07
N GLN A 8 22.45 -1.90 -73.05
CA GLN A 8 23.05 -1.40 -71.80
C GLN A 8 22.03 -0.80 -70.83
N LEU A 9 20.97 -0.17 -71.33
CA LEU A 9 19.89 0.35 -70.49
C LEU A 9 19.10 -0.78 -69.82
N SER A 10 18.91 -1.89 -70.53
CA SER A 10 18.22 -3.10 -70.04
C SER A 10 19.02 -3.80 -68.94
N GLU A 11 20.35 -3.91 -69.07
CA GLU A 11 21.18 -4.52 -68.02
C GLU A 11 21.24 -3.67 -66.74
N LYS A 12 21.40 -2.35 -66.87
CA LYS A 12 21.41 -1.45 -65.70
C LYS A 12 20.07 -1.45 -64.96
N SER A 13 18.96 -1.48 -65.69
CA SER A 13 17.63 -1.54 -65.07
C SER A 13 17.40 -2.87 -64.33
N ARG A 14 17.88 -4.00 -64.87
CA ARG A 14 17.82 -5.30 -64.19
C ARG A 14 18.63 -5.31 -62.89
N LEU A 15 19.87 -4.79 -62.93
CA LEU A 15 20.73 -4.70 -61.75
C LEU A 15 20.11 -3.79 -60.67
N PHE A 16 19.50 -2.68 -61.08
CA PHE A 16 18.79 -1.77 -60.16
C PHE A 16 17.55 -2.43 -59.54
N MET A 17 16.76 -3.17 -60.32
CA MET A 17 15.61 -3.89 -59.80
C MET A 17 16.03 -5.00 -58.82
N GLN A 18 17.17 -5.65 -59.07
CA GLN A 18 17.70 -6.69 -58.19
C GLN A 18 18.23 -6.11 -56.86
N SER A 19 18.89 -4.95 -56.89
CA SER A 19 19.32 -4.28 -55.65
C SER A 19 18.14 -3.75 -54.83
N MET A 20 17.12 -3.21 -55.50
CA MET A 20 15.86 -2.79 -54.87
C MET A 20 15.13 -3.96 -54.18
N GLN A 21 15.00 -5.11 -54.85
CA GLN A 21 14.36 -6.28 -54.26
C GLN A 21 15.12 -6.84 -53.06
N LYS A 22 16.46 -6.83 -53.11
CA LYS A 22 17.29 -7.24 -51.98
C LYS A 22 17.11 -6.30 -50.79
N GLN A 23 17.12 -4.99 -51.03
CA GLN A 23 16.95 -3.98 -49.99
C GLN A 23 15.56 -4.01 -49.34
N VAL A 24 14.50 -4.26 -50.11
CA VAL A 24 13.14 -4.43 -49.56
C VAL A 24 13.03 -5.69 -48.71
N ARG A 25 13.67 -6.80 -49.12
CA ARG A 25 13.67 -8.07 -48.36
C ARG A 25 14.43 -7.95 -47.05
N ASP A 26 15.59 -7.30 -47.06
CA ASP A 26 16.42 -7.10 -45.87
C ASP A 26 15.76 -6.11 -44.88
N SER A 27 14.99 -5.14 -45.38
CA SER A 27 14.24 -4.18 -44.54
C SER A 27 13.01 -4.79 -43.85
N HIS A 28 12.42 -5.85 -44.39
CA HIS A 28 11.29 -6.55 -43.75
C HIS A 28 11.76 -7.49 -42.63
N GLY A 29 12.95 -8.09 -42.76
CA GLY A 29 13.54 -8.90 -41.69
C GLY A 29 13.94 -8.05 -40.48
N SER A 30 14.60 -6.91 -40.72
CA SER A 30 15.09 -6.04 -39.64
C SER A 30 13.97 -5.38 -38.82
N THR A 31 12.85 -5.01 -39.45
CA THR A 31 11.71 -4.39 -38.74
C THR A 31 10.99 -5.37 -37.81
N GLN A 32 10.88 -6.65 -38.21
CA GLN A 32 10.30 -7.69 -37.34
C GLN A 32 11.20 -8.00 -36.13
N GLU A 33 12.52 -8.08 -36.33
CA GLU A 33 13.47 -8.31 -35.24
C GLU A 33 13.44 -7.15 -34.21
N ILE A 34 13.37 -5.91 -34.69
CA ILE A 34 13.27 -4.73 -33.80
C ILE A 34 11.96 -4.76 -33.00
N LEU A 35 10.83 -5.09 -33.62
CA LEU A 35 9.55 -5.17 -32.93
C LEU A 35 9.54 -6.28 -31.86
N GLN A 36 10.14 -7.43 -32.14
CA GLN A 36 10.27 -8.52 -31.16
C GLN A 36 11.16 -8.12 -29.98
N GLN A 37 12.28 -7.44 -30.23
CA GLN A 37 13.15 -6.95 -29.16
C GLN A 37 12.44 -5.92 -28.29
N MET A 38 11.71 -4.98 -28.89
CA MET A 38 10.92 -3.98 -28.13
C MET A 38 9.82 -4.62 -27.29
N ALA A 39 9.15 -5.65 -27.82
CA ALA A 39 8.13 -6.39 -27.07
C ALA A 39 8.72 -7.13 -25.86
N LEU A 40 9.91 -7.74 -25.99
CA LEU A 40 10.61 -8.39 -24.88
C LEU A 40 11.02 -7.39 -23.80
N VAL A 41 11.55 -6.23 -24.20
CA VAL A 41 11.91 -5.16 -23.25
C VAL A 41 10.67 -4.64 -22.52
N ALA A 42 9.58 -4.40 -23.23
CA ALA A 42 8.32 -3.97 -22.62
C ALA A 42 7.76 -5.00 -21.63
N ALA A 43 7.79 -6.29 -21.99
CA ALA A 43 7.36 -7.38 -21.10
C ALA A 43 8.24 -7.46 -19.84
N ALA A 44 9.56 -7.32 -19.98
CA ALA A 44 10.49 -7.30 -18.86
C ALA A 44 10.23 -6.11 -17.92
N LEU A 45 9.97 -4.92 -18.47
CA LEU A 45 9.61 -3.74 -17.67
C LEU A 45 8.28 -3.91 -16.93
N LEU A 46 7.27 -4.48 -17.57
CA LEU A 46 5.99 -4.77 -16.94
C LEU A 46 6.12 -5.82 -15.82
N ALA A 47 6.90 -6.88 -16.05
CA ALA A 47 7.18 -7.88 -15.04
C ALA A 47 7.94 -7.29 -13.84
N LEU A 48 8.93 -6.44 -14.09
CA LEU A 48 9.68 -5.74 -13.05
C LEU A 48 8.77 -4.79 -12.26
N TYR A 49 7.92 -4.02 -12.94
CA TYR A 49 6.96 -3.14 -12.29
C TYR A 49 5.96 -3.94 -11.44
N GLY A 50 5.43 -5.04 -11.95
CA GLY A 50 4.55 -5.94 -11.21
C GLY A 50 5.24 -6.55 -9.97
N LEU A 51 6.50 -6.95 -10.10
CA LEU A 51 7.30 -7.45 -8.99
C LEU A 51 7.55 -6.38 -7.93
N LEU A 52 7.91 -5.16 -8.34
CA LEU A 52 8.09 -4.01 -7.44
C LEU A 52 6.79 -3.60 -6.75
N TYR A 53 5.67 -3.65 -7.47
CA TYR A 53 4.34 -3.38 -6.92
C TYR A 53 3.94 -4.42 -5.88
N LEU A 54 4.16 -5.72 -6.17
CA LEU A 54 3.94 -6.81 -5.23
C LEU A 54 4.87 -6.70 -4.02
N LEU A 55 6.16 -6.41 -4.22
CA LEU A 55 7.12 -6.17 -3.14
C LEU A 55 6.73 -4.95 -2.30
N GLY A 56 6.24 -3.88 -2.91
CA GLY A 56 5.73 -2.69 -2.23
C GLY A 56 4.51 -3.02 -1.37
N ILE A 57 3.51 -3.73 -1.90
CA ILE A 57 2.35 -4.18 -1.13
C ILE A 57 2.76 -5.12 0.01
N VAL A 58 3.68 -6.04 -0.26
CA VAL A 58 4.18 -6.99 0.74
C VAL A 58 5.01 -6.26 1.80
N GLN A 59 5.81 -5.26 1.46
CA GLN A 59 6.56 -4.44 2.41
C GLN A 59 5.63 -3.55 3.24
N LEU A 60 4.59 -2.93 2.64
CA LEU A 60 3.55 -2.21 3.38
C LEU A 60 2.78 -3.11 4.35
N ARG A 61 2.65 -4.42 4.06
CA ARG A 61 2.09 -5.41 4.99
C ARG A 61 3.10 -6.01 5.96
N ARG A 62 4.41 -6.02 5.63
CA ARG A 62 5.49 -6.59 6.46
C ARG A 62 6.18 -5.57 7.35
N SER A 63 5.98 -4.27 7.17
CA SER A 63 6.51 -3.21 8.04
C SER A 63 5.89 -3.19 9.45
N ASN A 64 4.95 -4.10 9.77
CA ASN A 64 4.47 -4.32 11.12
C ASN A 64 4.84 -5.71 11.70
N PRO A 65 6.12 -6.11 11.80
CA PRO A 65 6.49 -7.32 12.55
C PRO A 65 6.23 -7.17 14.06
N VAL A 66 5.84 -5.97 14.51
CA VAL A 66 5.41 -5.67 15.88
C VAL A 66 4.02 -6.24 16.19
N GLU A 67 3.16 -6.59 15.23
CA GLU A 67 1.73 -6.92 15.46
C GLU A 67 1.41 -8.11 16.40
N ARG A 68 2.35 -9.04 16.62
CA ARG A 68 2.08 -10.26 17.45
C ARG A 68 2.36 -10.07 18.94
N LEU A 69 3.28 -9.18 19.31
CA LEU A 69 3.64 -8.89 20.71
C LEU A 69 2.53 -8.12 21.48
N PRO A 70 1.88 -7.09 20.89
CA PRO A 70 0.85 -6.29 21.54
C PRO A 70 -0.37 -7.10 21.93
N ARG A 71 -0.79 -8.11 21.15
CA ARG A 71 -1.98 -8.90 21.51
C ARG A 71 -1.79 -9.71 22.79
N ARG A 72 -0.64 -10.36 22.94
CA ARG A 72 -0.33 -11.14 24.16
C ARG A 72 -0.08 -10.22 25.35
N LEU A 73 0.59 -9.09 25.13
CA LEU A 73 0.75 -8.05 26.15
C LEU A 73 -0.60 -7.47 26.58
N PHE A 74 -1.51 -7.19 25.64
CA PHE A 74 -2.87 -6.73 25.95
C PHE A 74 -3.58 -7.72 26.84
N SER A 75 -3.63 -9.00 26.45
CA SER A 75 -4.32 -10.03 27.22
C SER A 75 -3.75 -10.17 28.63
N ARG A 76 -2.43 -10.07 28.81
CA ARG A 76 -1.78 -10.09 30.13
C ARG A 76 -2.13 -8.86 30.95
N LEU A 77 -1.97 -7.67 30.37
CA LEU A 77 -2.32 -6.40 31.01
C LEU A 77 -3.80 -6.35 31.40
N MET A 78 -4.71 -6.92 30.60
CA MET A 78 -6.13 -6.95 30.95
C MET A 78 -6.43 -7.81 32.19
N VAL A 79 -5.64 -8.86 32.42
CA VAL A 79 -5.76 -9.74 33.59
C VAL A 79 -5.12 -9.07 34.80
N GLU A 80 -3.93 -8.50 34.63
CA GLU A 80 -3.16 -7.85 35.70
C GLU A 80 -3.82 -6.55 36.19
N LEU A 81 -4.45 -5.79 35.29
CA LEU A 81 -5.16 -4.55 35.60
C LEU A 81 -6.63 -4.77 35.97
N GLU A 82 -7.07 -6.03 36.05
CA GLU A 82 -8.44 -6.44 36.39
C GLU A 82 -9.52 -5.70 35.58
N LEU A 83 -9.28 -5.52 34.29
CA LEU A 83 -10.19 -4.76 33.44
C LEU A 83 -11.46 -5.55 33.18
N SER A 84 -12.61 -4.97 33.50
CA SER A 84 -13.92 -5.54 33.23
C SER A 84 -14.12 -5.69 31.73
N TRP A 85 -14.89 -6.71 31.30
CA TRP A 85 -15.17 -6.95 29.87
C TRP A 85 -15.65 -5.69 29.13
N SER A 86 -16.44 -4.85 29.82
CA SER A 86 -16.94 -3.59 29.28
C SER A 86 -15.83 -2.58 28.96
N GLU A 87 -14.83 -2.44 29.83
CA GLU A 87 -13.68 -1.57 29.60
C GLU A 87 -12.81 -2.10 28.46
N ARG A 88 -12.67 -3.43 28.37
CA ARG A 88 -11.95 -4.07 27.25
C ARG A 88 -12.59 -3.74 25.91
N MET A 89 -13.92 -3.77 25.84
CA MET A 89 -14.66 -3.42 24.64
C MET A 89 -14.55 -1.92 24.33
N LEU A 90 -14.69 -1.06 25.33
CA LEU A 90 -14.52 0.39 25.16
C LEU A 90 -13.12 0.74 24.61
N LEU A 91 -12.06 0.19 25.18
CA LEU A 91 -10.69 0.40 24.70
C LEU A 91 -10.49 -0.04 23.25
N ARG A 92 -11.11 -1.16 22.85
CA ARG A 92 -11.06 -1.61 21.45
C ARG A 92 -11.81 -0.67 20.51
N LEU A 93 -12.97 -0.18 20.93
CA LEU A 93 -13.77 0.77 20.14
C LEU A 93 -13.03 2.09 19.96
N VAL A 94 -12.45 2.61 21.05
CA VAL A 94 -11.67 3.85 21.04
C VAL A 94 -10.41 3.70 20.18
N ALA A 95 -9.63 2.63 20.36
CA ALA A 95 -8.45 2.37 19.55
C ALA A 95 -8.79 2.30 18.06
N ARG A 96 -9.88 1.62 17.71
CA ARG A 96 -10.31 1.48 16.32
C ARG A 96 -10.77 2.82 15.72
N ALA A 97 -11.44 3.67 16.49
CA ALA A 97 -11.84 4.99 16.03
C ALA A 97 -10.64 5.92 15.79
N ASP A 98 -9.61 5.82 16.61
CA ASP A 98 -8.34 6.54 16.46
C ASP A 98 -7.40 5.94 15.37
N GLY A 99 -7.86 4.91 14.66
CA GLY A 99 -7.07 4.24 13.61
C GLY A 99 -5.92 3.37 14.13
N ARG A 100 -5.89 3.06 15.43
CA ARG A 100 -4.88 2.19 16.03
C ARG A 100 -5.29 0.72 15.94
N GLU A 101 -4.37 -0.12 15.49
CA GLU A 101 -4.59 -1.56 15.42
C GLU A 101 -4.59 -2.25 16.79
N HIS A 102 -3.92 -1.66 17.78
CA HIS A 102 -3.72 -2.26 19.09
C HIS A 102 -4.11 -1.33 20.26
N PRO A 103 -5.09 -1.74 21.09
CA PRO A 103 -5.53 -0.94 22.25
C PRO A 103 -4.49 -0.84 23.37
N VAL A 104 -3.42 -1.66 23.35
CA VAL A 104 -2.30 -1.55 24.31
C VAL A 104 -1.66 -0.18 24.30
N ALA A 105 -1.49 0.42 23.11
CA ALA A 105 -0.83 1.71 22.97
C ALA A 105 -1.56 2.81 23.77
N LEU A 106 -2.89 2.68 23.93
CA LEU A 106 -3.68 3.59 24.74
C LEU A 106 -3.41 3.40 26.25
N LEU A 107 -3.16 2.17 26.69
CA LEU A 107 -2.89 1.87 28.11
C LEU A 107 -1.50 2.30 28.59
N LEU A 108 -0.58 2.56 27.66
CA LEU A 108 0.80 2.95 27.99
C LEU A 108 0.97 4.45 28.17
N SER A 109 0.00 5.26 27.72
CA SER A 109 0.09 6.72 27.78
C SER A 109 -1.26 7.36 28.06
N PRO A 110 -1.41 8.13 29.16
CA PRO A 110 -2.67 8.79 29.50
C PRO A 110 -3.08 9.81 28.44
N ASN A 111 -2.12 10.53 27.85
CA ASN A 111 -2.38 11.52 26.82
C ASN A 111 -2.95 10.87 25.55
N LEU A 112 -2.46 9.69 25.18
CA LEU A 112 -2.98 8.95 24.02
C LEU A 112 -4.39 8.44 24.29
N LEU A 113 -4.63 7.91 25.48
CA LEU A 113 -5.95 7.46 25.89
C LEU A 113 -6.96 8.60 25.86
N GLU A 114 -6.63 9.76 26.43
CA GLU A 114 -7.49 10.95 26.41
C GLU A 114 -7.79 11.39 24.97
N THR A 115 -6.75 11.58 24.15
CA THR A 115 -6.89 12.06 22.76
C THR A 115 -7.76 11.11 21.95
N ALA A 116 -7.47 9.81 22.00
CA ALA A 116 -8.25 8.81 21.29
C ALA A 116 -9.71 8.77 21.78
N THR A 117 -9.92 8.92 23.09
CA THR A 117 -11.28 8.96 23.67
C THR A 117 -12.04 10.19 23.18
N ARG A 118 -11.40 11.35 23.08
CA ARG A 118 -12.02 12.57 22.51
C ARG A 118 -12.38 12.40 21.04
N THR A 119 -11.47 11.89 20.22
CA THR A 119 -11.73 11.58 18.81
C THR A 119 -12.86 10.56 18.64
N TRP A 120 -12.94 9.55 19.50
CA TRP A 120 -14.05 8.61 19.51
C TRP A 120 -15.36 9.27 19.94
N ALA A 121 -15.33 10.11 20.97
CA ALA A 121 -16.47 10.83 21.53
C ALA A 121 -17.14 11.78 20.53
N GLU A 122 -16.35 12.42 19.65
CA GLU A 122 -16.85 13.25 18.54
C GLU A 122 -17.68 12.45 17.53
N ARG A 123 -17.39 11.15 17.35
CA ARG A 123 -18.08 10.27 16.40
C ARG A 123 -19.34 9.61 16.97
N VAL A 124 -19.56 9.72 18.28
CA VAL A 124 -20.70 9.09 18.96
C VAL A 124 -21.86 10.07 19.05
N HIS A 125 -22.94 9.76 18.34
CA HIS A 125 -24.17 10.59 18.35
C HIS A 125 -24.94 10.50 19.67
N VAL A 126 -24.77 9.43 20.45
CA VAL A 126 -25.53 9.19 21.70
C VAL A 126 -24.80 9.84 22.88
N VAL A 127 -25.28 11.02 23.30
CA VAL A 127 -24.68 11.85 24.36
C VAL A 127 -24.53 11.11 25.70
N GLN A 128 -25.54 10.34 26.11
CA GLN A 128 -25.48 9.59 27.38
C GLN A 128 -24.40 8.51 27.36
N PHE A 129 -24.28 7.80 26.24
CA PHE A 129 -23.25 6.77 26.05
C PHE A 129 -21.86 7.39 26.05
N ARG A 130 -21.67 8.52 25.36
CA ARG A 130 -20.44 9.31 25.38
C ARG A 130 -20.02 9.69 26.80
N LYS A 131 -20.93 10.28 27.59
CA LYS A 131 -20.66 10.67 28.99
C LYS A 131 -20.32 9.48 29.88
N SER A 132 -21.02 8.35 29.70
CA SER A 132 -20.76 7.12 30.46
C SER A 132 -19.39 6.54 30.14
N ALA A 133 -19.05 6.44 28.85
CA ALA A 133 -17.76 5.97 28.39
C ALA A 133 -16.61 6.88 28.81
N TRP A 134 -16.80 8.21 28.73
CA TRP A 134 -15.82 9.19 29.20
C TRP A 134 -15.50 9.00 30.68
N ARG A 135 -16.54 8.85 31.53
CA ARG A 135 -16.33 8.59 32.96
C ARG A 135 -15.58 7.28 33.21
N ARG A 136 -15.96 6.20 32.54
CA ARG A 136 -15.30 4.89 32.69
C ARG A 136 -13.84 4.92 32.27
N LEU A 137 -13.53 5.57 31.15
CA LEU A 137 -12.16 5.67 30.65
C LEU A 137 -11.31 6.66 31.45
N SER A 138 -11.93 7.71 32.01
CA SER A 138 -11.26 8.62 32.95
C SER A 138 -10.94 7.93 34.27
N ASP A 139 -11.86 7.13 34.82
CA ASP A 139 -11.63 6.32 36.02
C ASP A 139 -10.53 5.29 35.78
N LEU A 140 -10.57 4.61 34.63
CA LEU A 140 -9.51 3.73 34.18
C LEU A 140 -8.15 4.45 34.09
N SER A 141 -8.09 5.61 33.46
CA SER A 141 -6.87 6.42 33.38
C SER A 141 -6.33 6.80 34.76
N SER A 142 -7.24 7.14 35.68
CA SER A 142 -6.89 7.46 37.07
C SER A 142 -6.27 6.26 37.79
N ARG A 143 -6.84 5.07 37.63
CA ARG A 143 -6.30 3.81 38.19
C ARG A 143 -4.92 3.45 37.63
N LEU A 144 -4.69 3.69 36.34
CA LEU A 144 -3.45 3.30 35.65
C LEU A 144 -2.31 4.30 35.80
N HIS A 145 -2.63 5.59 35.79
CA HIS A 145 -1.65 6.67 35.65
C HIS A 145 -1.73 7.70 36.79
N GLY A 146 -2.64 7.52 37.76
CA GLY A 146 -2.87 8.49 38.84
C GLY A 146 -3.52 9.80 38.37
N ARG A 147 -4.01 9.87 37.12
CA ARG A 147 -4.71 11.03 36.54
C ARG A 147 -5.90 10.60 35.70
N GLY A 148 -7.06 11.16 36.01
CA GLY A 148 -8.24 11.13 35.14
C GLY A 148 -8.16 12.16 34.01
N PHE A 149 -9.12 12.09 33.09
CA PHE A 149 -9.25 13.08 32.02
C PHE A 149 -9.75 14.41 32.57
N PRO A 150 -9.34 15.54 31.96
CA PRO A 150 -10.01 16.82 32.18
C PRO A 150 -11.50 16.71 31.83
N SER A 151 -12.33 17.53 32.49
CA SER A 151 -13.77 17.55 32.26
C SER A 151 -14.07 17.82 30.77
N ASP A 152 -14.96 17.01 30.18
CA ASP A 152 -15.47 17.14 28.81
C ASP A 152 -16.35 18.41 28.74
N SER A 153 -15.70 19.56 28.58
CA SER A 153 -16.31 20.90 28.44
C SER A 153 -16.72 21.19 27.00
#